data_AF-A0A952HAP8-F1
#
_entry.id   AF-A0A952HAP8-F1
#
_cell.length_a   1.000
_cell.length_b   1.000
_cell.length_c   1.000
_cell.angle_alpha   90.00
_cell.angle_beta   90.00
_cell.angle_gamma   90.00
#
_symmetry.space_group_name_H-M   'P 1'
#
loop_
_entity.id
_entity.type
_entity.pdbx_description
1 polymer ?
#
loop_
_entity_poly.entity_id
_entity_poly.type
_entity_poly.pdbx_seq_one_letter_code
_entity_poly.pdbx_strand_id
1 'polypeptide(L)'
;MSAAGPVKLRSRLAQRLEGEIAAVAAMPARAAVLQAQRAILWLRHGREAEAREELDRLHARALVHPRVELAAWLHLAEGLMAYFGAFGGDARDRVRRARVMAAAGGARSLQALADAWLAQMDFVGRDIDGLISHARAALGVLGPDDHGAAYRVATALASAWSLAAGEAAASPWFAWARQHAIAEGDDAGLAALLYNQTQMRGLRVRHAALAGMPGETPAGLLGIESIGHYDDAVGGSARGDLTPLLRAQLLTVQGDYVHAATLLEAQLPAAMAAGLARLGGSLLADLAWCWANTGEALRARALADQAAIEVQAEEESCCDTDELAALHARLAQVYALLREDALSARQADAATAAWARDAAQRRDWVERLTAAGLSSPPR
;
A
#
# COMPACT_ATOMS: atom_id res chain seq x y z
N MET A 1 38.20 -3.21 6.27
CA MET A 1 36.76 -3.53 6.23
C MET A 1 36.19 -3.23 7.60
N SER A 2 35.56 -2.07 7.77
CA SER A 2 34.93 -1.70 9.04
C SER A 2 33.67 -2.55 9.20
N ALA A 3 33.62 -3.40 10.23
CA ALA A 3 32.38 -4.04 10.62
C ALA A 3 31.43 -2.92 11.05
N ALA A 4 30.46 -2.58 10.19
CA ALA A 4 29.39 -1.68 10.57
C ALA A 4 28.78 -2.23 11.87
N GLY A 5 28.73 -1.39 12.91
CA GLY A 5 28.12 -1.78 14.17
C GLY A 5 26.66 -2.24 13.95
N PRO A 6 26.06 -2.96 14.91
CA PRO A 6 24.70 -3.47 14.77
C PRO A 6 23.78 -2.32 14.38
N VAL A 7 23.09 -2.48 13.25
CA VAL A 7 22.09 -1.52 12.77
C VAL A 7 21.06 -1.35 13.89
N LYS A 8 20.71 -0.11 14.22
CA LYS A 8 19.67 0.20 15.21
C LYS A 8 18.59 1.04 14.57
N LEU A 9 17.34 0.61 14.71
CA LEU A 9 16.19 1.40 14.27
C LEU A 9 15.97 2.57 15.23
N ARG A 10 15.76 3.76 14.68
CA ARG A 10 15.41 4.96 15.45
C ARG A 10 13.89 5.07 15.61
N SER A 11 13.27 4.03 16.17
CA SER A 11 11.83 4.00 16.47
C SER A 11 11.57 3.72 17.95
N ARG A 12 10.51 4.31 18.50
CA ARG A 12 10.06 4.05 19.88
C ARG A 12 9.67 2.60 20.09
N LEU A 13 8.96 2.01 19.13
CA LEU A 13 8.61 0.59 19.17
C LEU A 13 9.85 -0.30 19.16
N ALA A 14 10.89 0.05 18.39
CA ALA A 14 12.15 -0.70 18.36
C ALA A 14 12.81 -0.71 19.75
N GLN A 15 12.92 0.46 20.39
CA GLN A 15 13.51 0.59 21.72
C GLN A 15 12.72 -0.20 22.77
N ARG A 16 11.38 -0.17 22.70
CA ARG A 16 10.51 -0.96 23.58
C ARG A 16 10.76 -2.46 23.39
N LEU A 17 10.73 -2.95 22.15
CA LEU A 17 10.98 -4.37 21.85
C LEU A 17 12.38 -4.82 22.27
N GLU A 18 13.41 -4.01 22.06
CA GLU A 18 14.77 -4.32 22.52
C GLU A 18 14.83 -4.45 24.05
N GLY A 19 14.19 -3.53 24.77
CA GLY A 19 14.08 -3.59 26.24
C GLY A 19 13.34 -4.83 26.72
N GLU A 20 12.21 -5.17 26.09
CA GLU A 20 11.43 -6.36 26.42
C GLU A 20 12.17 -7.66 26.12
N ILE A 21 12.86 -7.76 24.98
CA ILE A 21 13.72 -8.91 24.63
C ILE A 21 14.81 -9.10 25.67
N ALA A 22 15.47 -8.00 26.09
CA ALA A 22 16.50 -8.06 27.13
C ALA A 22 15.92 -8.50 28.49
N ALA A 23 14.74 -7.99 28.86
CA ALA A 23 14.07 -8.33 30.12
C ALA A 23 13.69 -9.81 30.21
N VAL A 24 13.36 -10.46 29.09
CA VAL A 24 12.96 -11.87 29.04
C VAL A 24 14.06 -12.79 28.49
N ALA A 25 15.32 -12.35 28.49
CA ALA A 25 16.44 -13.12 27.93
C ALA A 25 16.59 -14.52 28.55
N ALA A 26 16.25 -14.66 29.84
CA ALA A 26 16.24 -15.94 30.57
C ALA A 26 15.03 -16.84 30.24
N MET A 27 14.09 -16.36 29.42
CA MET A 27 12.88 -17.07 28.99
C MET A 27 12.91 -17.25 27.47
N PRO A 28 13.65 -18.26 26.95
CA PRO A 28 13.94 -18.35 25.53
C PRO A 28 12.68 -18.32 24.66
N ALA A 29 11.59 -18.97 25.08
CA ALA A 29 10.35 -19.04 24.31
C ALA A 29 9.70 -17.66 24.14
N ARG A 30 9.67 -16.85 25.20
CA ARG A 30 9.14 -15.48 25.19
C ARG A 30 10.02 -14.56 24.35
N ALA A 31 11.33 -14.69 24.49
CA ALA A 31 12.30 -13.92 23.69
C ALA A 31 12.12 -14.19 22.18
N ALA A 32 11.91 -15.45 21.77
CA ALA A 32 11.71 -15.81 20.36
C ALA A 32 10.48 -15.14 19.73
N VAL A 33 9.39 -15.01 20.48
CA VAL A 33 8.18 -14.32 20.02
C VAL A 33 8.44 -12.83 19.80
N LEU A 34 9.09 -12.16 20.76
CA LEU A 34 9.45 -10.74 20.63
C LEU A 34 10.47 -10.49 19.51
N GLN A 35 11.39 -11.43 19.29
CA GLN A 35 12.33 -11.41 18.17
C GLN A 35 11.60 -11.50 16.82
N ALA A 36 10.57 -12.35 16.70
CA ALA A 36 9.73 -12.39 15.49
C ALA A 36 8.98 -11.06 15.26
N GLN A 37 8.48 -10.43 16.32
CA GLN A 37 7.86 -9.10 16.24
C GLN A 37 8.87 -8.03 15.79
N ARG A 38 10.10 -8.10 16.29
CA ARG A 38 11.19 -7.23 15.85
C ARG A 38 11.55 -7.44 14.38
N ALA A 39 11.60 -8.69 13.91
CA ALA A 39 11.79 -9.00 12.48
C ALA A 39 10.69 -8.36 11.61
N ILE A 40 9.43 -8.39 12.06
CA ILE A 40 8.33 -7.68 11.37
C ILE A 40 8.58 -6.18 11.33
N LEU A 41 9.02 -5.57 12.43
CA LEU A 41 9.38 -4.16 12.48
C LEU A 41 10.53 -3.83 11.52
N TRP A 42 11.57 -4.66 11.44
CA TRP A 42 12.65 -4.54 10.47
C TRP A 42 12.13 -4.51 9.03
N LEU A 43 11.23 -5.43 8.67
CA LEU A 43 10.61 -5.46 7.35
C LEU A 43 9.91 -4.13 7.01
N ARG A 44 9.18 -3.54 7.96
CA ARG A 44 8.48 -2.25 7.73
C ARG A 44 9.42 -1.07 7.50
N HIS A 45 10.65 -1.16 8.00
CA HIS A 45 11.70 -0.17 7.75
C HIS A 45 12.55 -0.50 6.51
N GLY A 46 12.18 -1.50 5.70
CA GLY A 46 12.93 -1.90 4.52
C GLY A 46 14.26 -2.60 4.84
N ARG A 47 14.41 -3.15 6.05
CA ARG A 47 15.59 -3.88 6.49
C ARG A 47 15.40 -5.38 6.31
N GLU A 48 15.24 -5.78 5.04
CA GLU A 48 14.90 -7.15 4.70
C GLU A 48 16.01 -8.14 5.08
N ALA A 49 17.28 -7.76 4.90
CA ALA A 49 18.41 -8.61 5.23
C ALA A 49 18.45 -8.96 6.73
N GLU A 50 18.31 -7.95 7.59
CA GLU A 50 18.28 -8.13 9.04
C GLU A 50 17.06 -8.94 9.50
N ALA A 51 15.89 -8.67 8.91
CA ALA A 51 14.70 -9.46 9.17
C ALA A 51 14.90 -10.94 8.77
N ARG A 52 15.46 -11.20 7.58
CA ARG A 52 15.73 -12.55 7.08
C ARG A 52 16.64 -13.32 8.02
N GLU A 53 17.76 -12.72 8.41
CA GLU A 53 18.72 -13.35 9.33
C GLU A 53 18.09 -13.68 10.70
N GLU A 54 17.23 -12.81 11.21
CA GLU A 54 16.50 -13.05 12.46
C GLU A 54 15.48 -14.18 12.29
N LEU A 55 14.72 -14.21 11.19
CA LEU A 55 13.73 -15.26 10.92
C LEU A 55 14.38 -16.62 10.72
N ASP A 56 15.48 -16.72 9.97
CA ASP A 56 16.19 -17.99 9.73
C ASP A 56 16.64 -18.64 11.04
N ARG A 57 17.15 -17.84 11.98
CA ARG A 57 17.51 -18.31 13.33
C ARG A 57 16.31 -18.80 14.12
N LEU A 58 15.18 -18.09 14.04
CA LEU A 58 13.95 -18.48 14.72
C LEU A 58 13.33 -19.75 14.13
N HIS A 59 13.41 -19.95 12.81
CA HIS A 59 13.00 -21.19 12.15
C HIS A 59 13.83 -22.39 12.61
N ALA A 60 15.16 -22.27 12.59
CA ALA A 60 16.05 -23.33 13.07
C ALA A 60 15.70 -23.74 14.51
N ARG A 61 15.32 -22.76 15.34
CA ARG A 61 14.90 -22.99 16.71
C ARG A 61 13.50 -23.63 16.82
N ALA A 62 12.56 -23.22 15.99
CA ALA A 62 11.20 -23.77 15.96
C ALA A 62 11.19 -25.26 15.55
N LEU A 63 12.17 -25.71 14.75
CA LEU A 63 12.36 -27.12 14.42
C LEU A 63 12.73 -27.97 15.64
N VAL A 64 13.50 -27.42 16.58
CA VAL A 64 13.93 -28.13 17.79
C VAL A 64 12.88 -28.02 18.91
N HIS A 65 12.22 -26.87 19.02
CA HIS A 65 11.26 -26.57 20.09
C HIS A 65 9.97 -25.97 19.51
N PRO A 66 9.08 -26.81 18.94
CA PRO A 66 7.87 -26.33 18.28
C PRO A 66 6.92 -25.68 19.28
N ARG A 67 6.45 -24.47 18.96
CA ARG A 67 5.42 -23.75 19.72
C ARG A 67 4.46 -23.06 18.76
N VAL A 68 3.16 -23.26 18.97
CA VAL A 68 2.10 -22.71 18.11
C VAL A 68 2.19 -21.18 17.99
N GLU A 69 2.41 -20.49 19.11
CA GLU A 69 2.53 -19.03 19.12
C GLU A 69 3.71 -18.52 18.28
N LEU A 70 4.89 -19.15 18.39
CA LEU A 70 6.05 -18.79 17.57
C LEU A 70 5.79 -19.10 16.09
N ALA A 71 5.20 -20.26 15.78
CA ALA A 71 4.86 -20.63 14.41
C ALA A 71 3.88 -19.64 13.77
N ALA A 72 2.89 -19.17 14.53
CA ALA A 72 1.95 -18.15 14.09
C ALA A 72 2.66 -16.82 13.75
N TRP A 73 3.57 -16.36 14.62
CA TRP A 73 4.37 -15.16 14.37
C TRP A 73 5.33 -15.30 13.17
N LEU A 74 5.95 -16.46 13.01
CA LEU A 74 6.81 -16.74 11.85
C LEU A 74 6.03 -16.66 10.54
N HIS A 75 4.85 -17.30 10.47
CA HIS A 75 4.00 -17.20 9.28
C HIS A 75 3.53 -15.78 8.99
N LEU A 76 3.25 -14.97 10.01
CA LEU A 76 2.94 -13.56 9.81
C LEU A 76 4.15 -12.83 9.21
N ALA A 77 5.34 -13.01 9.78
CA ALA A 77 6.56 -12.37 9.32
C ALA A 77 6.93 -12.77 7.88
N GLU A 78 6.85 -14.06 7.54
CA GLU A 78 7.06 -14.55 6.17
C GLU A 78 6.03 -13.97 5.19
N GLY A 79 4.77 -13.86 5.61
CA GLY A 79 3.71 -13.23 4.83
C GLY A 79 4.01 -11.76 4.54
N LEU A 80 4.48 -11.01 5.54
CA LEU A 80 4.84 -9.61 5.38
C LEU A 80 6.12 -9.41 4.58
N MET A 81 7.07 -10.33 4.69
CA MET A 81 8.28 -10.32 3.86
C MET A 81 7.93 -10.51 2.38
N ALA A 82 7.05 -11.46 2.08
CA ALA A 82 6.53 -11.65 0.72
C ALA A 82 5.73 -10.42 0.24
N TYR A 83 4.92 -9.83 1.12
CA TYR A 83 4.13 -8.64 0.81
C TYR A 83 5.01 -7.43 0.44
N PHE A 84 6.04 -7.13 1.24
CA PHE A 84 6.92 -5.99 0.98
C PHE A 84 7.91 -6.22 -0.17
N GLY A 85 8.30 -7.46 -0.45
CA GLY A 85 9.27 -7.78 -1.50
C GLY A 85 8.71 -7.67 -2.93
N ALA A 86 7.44 -8.03 -3.16
CA ALA A 86 6.89 -8.08 -4.52
C ALA A 86 5.37 -7.86 -4.64
N PHE A 87 4.67 -7.44 -3.57
CA PHE A 87 3.20 -7.35 -3.51
C PHE A 87 2.43 -8.60 -3.99
N GLY A 88 3.07 -9.78 -4.04
CA GLY A 88 2.57 -10.92 -4.81
C GLY A 88 2.78 -12.30 -4.21
N GLY A 89 2.08 -13.28 -4.82
CA GLY A 89 2.21 -14.72 -4.61
C GLY A 89 1.44 -15.27 -3.40
N ASP A 90 2.18 -15.71 -2.39
CA ASP A 90 1.65 -16.47 -1.25
C ASP A 90 1.51 -15.64 0.04
N ALA A 91 1.73 -14.32 -0.01
CA ALA A 91 1.71 -13.45 1.18
C ALA A 91 0.41 -13.62 1.97
N ARG A 92 -0.74 -13.54 1.28
CA ARG A 92 -2.08 -13.73 1.85
C ARG A 92 -2.22 -15.10 2.52
N ASP A 93 -1.75 -16.15 1.88
CA ASP A 93 -1.86 -17.52 2.40
C ASP A 93 -1.00 -17.75 3.64
N ARG A 94 0.19 -17.13 3.70
CA ARG A 94 1.02 -17.14 4.92
C ARG A 94 0.36 -16.38 6.06
N VAL A 95 -0.23 -15.20 5.81
CA VAL A 95 -0.97 -14.46 6.84
C VAL A 95 -2.24 -15.21 7.28
N ARG A 96 -2.96 -15.88 6.36
CA ARG A 96 -4.08 -16.76 6.70
C ARG A 96 -3.65 -17.92 7.60
N ARG A 97 -2.51 -18.56 7.32
CA ARG A 97 -1.93 -19.59 8.21
C ARG A 97 -1.60 -19.03 9.59
N ALA A 98 -1.00 -17.84 9.66
CA ALA A 98 -0.73 -17.15 10.93
C ALA A 98 -2.02 -16.93 11.74
N ARG A 99 -3.08 -16.45 11.09
CA ARG A 99 -4.40 -16.25 11.70
C ARG A 99 -4.98 -17.55 12.26
N VAL A 100 -4.97 -18.63 11.49
CA VAL A 100 -5.48 -19.95 11.92
C VAL A 100 -4.70 -20.47 13.13
N MET A 101 -3.37 -20.38 13.10
CA MET A 101 -2.53 -20.80 14.23
C MET A 101 -2.71 -19.91 15.47
N ALA A 102 -2.87 -18.60 15.29
CA ALA A 102 -3.14 -17.67 16.38
C ALA A 102 -4.47 -18.00 17.07
N ALA A 103 -5.52 -18.29 16.29
CA ALA A 103 -6.81 -18.74 16.82
C ALA A 103 -6.69 -20.07 17.58
N ALA A 104 -6.01 -21.07 17.00
CA ALA A 104 -5.77 -22.36 17.63
C ALA A 104 -4.94 -22.25 18.94
N GLY A 105 -4.01 -21.30 18.99
CA GLY A 105 -3.17 -21.02 20.16
C GLY A 105 -3.80 -20.05 21.18
N GLY A 106 -5.02 -19.55 20.94
CA GLY A 106 -5.67 -18.56 21.81
C GLY A 106 -5.01 -17.18 21.82
N ALA A 107 -4.14 -16.87 20.84
CA ALA A 107 -3.41 -15.61 20.74
C ALA A 107 -4.26 -14.52 20.06
N ARG A 108 -5.24 -13.97 20.80
CA ARG A 108 -6.23 -13.02 20.27
C ARG A 108 -5.62 -11.76 19.63
N SER A 109 -4.61 -11.15 20.25
CA SER A 109 -3.92 -9.98 19.70
C SER A 109 -3.24 -10.27 18.36
N LEU A 110 -2.63 -11.45 18.22
CA LEU A 110 -2.02 -11.87 16.95
C LEU A 110 -3.09 -12.18 15.90
N GLN A 111 -4.22 -12.76 16.30
CA GLN A 111 -5.35 -12.97 15.40
C GLN A 111 -5.87 -11.63 14.87
N ALA A 112 -6.08 -10.64 15.74
CA ALA A 112 -6.49 -9.28 15.34
C ALA A 112 -5.51 -8.66 14.35
N LEU A 113 -4.21 -8.81 14.63
CA LEU A 113 -3.14 -8.28 13.77
C LEU A 113 -3.12 -8.96 12.39
N ALA A 114 -3.28 -10.28 12.34
CA ALA A 114 -3.34 -11.03 11.09
C ALA A 114 -4.57 -10.64 10.26
N ASP A 115 -5.74 -10.52 10.89
CA ASP A 115 -6.97 -10.03 10.25
C ASP A 115 -6.81 -8.58 9.74
N ALA A 116 -6.15 -7.70 10.50
CA ALA A 116 -5.89 -6.33 10.07
C ALA A 116 -4.97 -6.24 8.84
N TRP A 117 -3.95 -7.11 8.77
CA TRP A 117 -3.10 -7.21 7.58
C TRP A 117 -3.83 -7.79 6.37
N LEU A 118 -4.68 -8.80 6.57
CA LEU A 118 -5.52 -9.34 5.50
C LEU A 118 -6.47 -8.27 4.96
N ALA A 119 -7.13 -7.50 5.83
CA ALA A 119 -7.96 -6.37 5.42
C ALA A 119 -7.21 -5.37 4.54
N GLN A 120 -5.96 -5.03 4.89
CA GLN A 120 -5.12 -4.16 4.06
C GLN A 120 -4.78 -4.79 2.70
N MET A 121 -4.43 -6.09 2.68
CA MET A 121 -4.16 -6.81 1.43
C MET A 121 -5.40 -6.91 0.55
N ASP A 122 -6.58 -7.05 1.15
CA ASP A 122 -7.86 -7.11 0.45
C ASP A 122 -8.23 -5.76 -0.14
N PHE A 123 -8.00 -4.66 0.57
CA PHE A 123 -8.12 -3.33 0.00
C PHE A 123 -7.20 -3.14 -1.22
N VAL A 124 -5.91 -3.49 -1.10
CA VAL A 124 -4.95 -3.41 -2.22
C VAL A 124 -5.38 -4.32 -3.39
N GLY A 125 -5.96 -5.48 -3.09
CA GLY A 125 -6.52 -6.41 -4.07
C GLY A 125 -7.87 -6.02 -4.64
N ARG A 126 -8.48 -4.89 -4.19
CA ARG A 126 -9.87 -4.49 -4.48
C ARG A 126 -10.93 -5.56 -4.16
N ASP A 127 -10.63 -6.42 -3.20
CA ASP A 127 -11.53 -7.45 -2.69
C ASP A 127 -12.36 -6.90 -1.51
N ILE A 128 -13.52 -6.32 -1.83
CA ILE A 128 -14.40 -5.73 -0.82
C ILE A 128 -15.01 -6.78 0.12
N ASP A 129 -15.23 -8.01 -0.36
CA ASP A 129 -15.73 -9.12 0.45
C ASP A 129 -14.70 -9.51 1.52
N GLY A 130 -13.47 -9.73 1.10
CA GLY A 130 -12.33 -9.99 1.99
C GLY A 130 -12.12 -8.84 2.99
N LEU A 131 -12.10 -7.60 2.50
CA LEU A 131 -11.90 -6.40 3.32
C LEU A 131 -12.93 -6.35 4.45
N ILE A 132 -14.22 -6.47 4.14
CA ILE A 132 -15.30 -6.42 5.13
C ILE A 132 -15.16 -7.57 6.13
N SER A 133 -14.92 -8.79 5.64
CA SER A 133 -14.81 -9.99 6.47
C SER A 133 -13.68 -9.86 7.49
N HIS A 134 -12.47 -9.53 7.02
CA HIS A 134 -11.31 -9.43 7.89
C HIS A 134 -11.33 -8.16 8.76
N ALA A 135 -11.85 -7.04 8.27
CA ALA A 135 -12.00 -5.85 9.11
C ALA A 135 -12.95 -6.11 10.29
N ARG A 136 -14.09 -6.76 10.06
CA ARG A 136 -15.02 -7.14 11.14
C ARG A 136 -14.38 -8.16 12.09
N ALA A 137 -13.63 -9.13 11.57
CA ALA A 137 -12.94 -10.12 12.37
C ALA A 137 -11.89 -9.48 13.29
N ALA A 138 -11.07 -8.56 12.76
CA ALA A 138 -10.10 -7.80 13.53
C ALA A 138 -10.79 -6.98 14.63
N LEU A 139 -11.75 -6.11 14.26
CA LEU A 139 -12.47 -5.24 15.19
C LEU A 139 -13.21 -6.03 16.28
N GLY A 140 -13.73 -7.22 15.96
CA GLY A 140 -14.46 -8.06 16.91
C GLY A 140 -13.59 -8.71 17.99
N VAL A 141 -12.27 -8.75 17.82
CA VAL A 141 -11.35 -9.36 18.80
C VAL A 141 -10.27 -8.43 19.33
N LEU A 142 -10.24 -7.16 18.88
CA LEU A 142 -9.34 -6.14 19.41
C LEU A 142 -9.50 -5.97 20.92
N GLY A 143 -8.38 -6.05 21.63
CA GLY A 143 -8.21 -5.52 22.97
C GLY A 143 -7.87 -4.02 22.99
N PRO A 144 -7.93 -3.36 24.16
CA PRO A 144 -7.64 -1.94 24.30
C PRO A 144 -6.19 -1.57 23.93
N ASP A 145 -5.25 -2.49 24.14
CA ASP A 145 -3.81 -2.28 23.90
C ASP A 145 -3.34 -2.81 22.54
N ASP A 146 -4.24 -3.34 21.69
CA ASP A 146 -3.91 -3.90 20.37
C ASP A 146 -3.72 -2.79 19.32
N HIS A 147 -2.96 -1.75 19.65
CA HIS A 147 -2.80 -0.56 18.82
C HIS A 147 -2.24 -0.88 17.44
N GLY A 148 -1.28 -1.81 17.35
CA GLY A 148 -0.74 -2.30 16.09
C GLY A 148 -1.79 -2.89 15.13
N ALA A 149 -2.78 -3.62 15.64
CA ALA A 149 -3.86 -4.16 14.81
C ALA A 149 -4.90 -3.07 14.49
N ALA A 150 -5.26 -2.26 15.50
CA ALA A 150 -6.23 -1.19 15.38
C ALA A 150 -5.87 -0.18 14.28
N TYR A 151 -4.64 0.35 14.27
CA TYR A 151 -4.29 1.34 13.25
C TYR A 151 -4.28 0.76 11.83
N ARG A 152 -3.93 -0.52 11.68
CA ARG A 152 -3.85 -1.17 10.36
C ARG A 152 -5.23 -1.39 9.75
N VAL A 153 -6.18 -1.94 10.53
CA VAL A 153 -7.55 -2.10 10.05
C VAL A 153 -8.19 -0.73 9.80
N ALA A 154 -7.89 0.26 10.64
CA ALA A 154 -8.33 1.64 10.44
C ALA A 154 -7.81 2.24 9.13
N THR A 155 -6.54 1.99 8.81
CA THR A 155 -5.91 2.47 7.57
C THR A 155 -6.57 1.84 6.34
N ALA A 156 -6.83 0.53 6.37
CA ALA A 156 -7.52 -0.16 5.28
C ALA A 156 -8.94 0.41 5.06
N LEU A 157 -9.71 0.59 6.13
CA LEU A 157 -11.06 1.16 6.05
C LEU A 157 -11.05 2.63 5.65
N ALA A 158 -10.10 3.43 6.15
CA ALA A 158 -9.93 4.82 5.76
C ALA A 158 -9.66 4.92 4.24
N SER A 159 -8.74 4.11 3.71
CA SER A 159 -8.43 4.09 2.29
C SER A 159 -9.63 3.64 1.44
N ALA A 160 -10.37 2.64 1.88
CA ALA A 160 -11.59 2.20 1.21
C ALA A 160 -12.68 3.30 1.17
N TRP A 161 -12.93 3.97 2.30
CA TRP A 161 -13.85 5.12 2.35
C TRP A 161 -13.34 6.30 1.52
N SER A 162 -12.04 6.54 1.52
CA SER A 162 -11.38 7.62 0.79
C SER A 162 -11.54 7.46 -0.73
N LEU A 163 -11.48 6.21 -1.20
CA LEU A 163 -11.76 5.82 -2.58
C LEU A 163 -13.25 5.94 -2.91
N ALA A 164 -14.11 5.38 -2.06
CA ALA A 164 -15.52 5.16 -2.37
C ALA A 164 -16.39 6.42 -2.18
N ALA A 165 -16.13 7.20 -1.13
CA ALA A 165 -16.96 8.34 -0.73
C ALA A 165 -16.16 9.64 -0.45
N GLY A 166 -14.84 9.60 -0.57
CA GLY A 166 -13.97 10.77 -0.39
C GLY A 166 -13.58 11.06 1.06
N GLU A 167 -12.96 12.24 1.26
CA GLU A 167 -12.24 12.56 2.50
C GLU A 167 -13.15 12.63 3.73
N ALA A 168 -14.37 13.16 3.58
CA ALA A 168 -15.29 13.34 4.70
C ALA A 168 -15.64 12.00 5.38
N ALA A 169 -15.86 10.94 4.59
CA ALA A 169 -16.13 9.60 5.10
C ALA A 169 -14.88 8.90 5.65
N ALA A 170 -13.70 9.19 5.08
CA ALA A 170 -12.43 8.58 5.48
C ALA A 170 -11.82 9.20 6.75
N SER A 171 -12.06 10.49 6.97
CA SER A 171 -11.38 11.28 8.02
C SER A 171 -11.50 10.70 9.43
N PRO A 172 -12.67 10.21 9.89
CA PRO A 172 -12.78 9.58 11.21
C PRO A 172 -11.86 8.35 11.35
N TRP A 173 -11.77 7.53 10.31
CA TRP A 173 -10.90 6.34 10.30
C TRP A 173 -9.42 6.71 10.26
N PHE A 174 -9.03 7.71 9.46
CA PHE A 174 -7.64 8.22 9.48
C PHE A 174 -7.25 8.80 10.84
N ALA A 175 -8.16 9.52 11.50
CA ALA A 175 -7.92 10.06 12.83
C ALA A 175 -7.73 8.94 13.86
N TRP A 176 -8.59 7.92 13.83
CA TRP A 176 -8.48 6.75 14.71
C TRP A 176 -7.18 5.97 14.45
N ALA A 177 -6.83 5.75 13.18
CA ALA A 177 -5.56 5.12 12.80
C ALA A 177 -4.36 5.87 13.38
N ARG A 178 -4.35 7.20 13.27
CA ARG A 178 -3.26 8.05 13.77
C ARG A 178 -3.10 7.95 15.28
N GLN A 179 -4.21 7.96 16.04
CA GLN A 179 -4.19 7.81 17.49
C GLN A 179 -3.53 6.49 17.91
N HIS A 180 -3.95 5.37 17.29
CA HIS A 180 -3.38 4.06 17.58
C HIS A 180 -1.93 3.92 17.11
N ALA A 181 -1.55 4.46 15.95
CA ALA A 181 -0.16 4.43 15.49
C ALA A 181 0.78 5.18 16.44
N ILE A 182 0.33 6.34 16.97
CA ILE A 182 1.08 7.10 17.98
C ILE A 182 1.19 6.33 19.29
N ALA A 183 0.09 5.71 19.76
CA ALA A 183 0.09 4.92 21.00
C ALA A 183 0.98 3.67 20.91
N GLU A 184 1.01 3.02 19.74
CA GLU A 184 1.92 1.89 19.47
C GLU A 184 3.40 2.32 19.51
N GLY A 185 3.70 3.58 19.18
CA GLY A 185 5.06 4.06 18.96
C GLY A 185 5.67 3.54 17.66
N ASP A 186 4.84 3.14 16.70
CA ASP A 186 5.22 2.59 15.40
C ASP A 186 5.43 3.71 14.38
N ASP A 187 6.65 4.23 14.32
CA ASP A 187 6.95 5.39 13.47
C ASP A 187 6.92 5.02 11.96
N ALA A 188 7.30 3.79 11.58
CA ALA A 188 7.13 3.28 10.21
C ALA A 188 5.65 3.11 9.83
N GLY A 189 4.82 2.65 10.78
CA GLY A 189 3.38 2.52 10.61
C GLY A 189 2.70 3.87 10.43
N LEU A 190 3.12 4.87 11.21
CA LEU A 190 2.67 6.25 11.04
C LEU A 190 3.08 6.82 9.68
N ALA A 191 4.30 6.54 9.22
CA ALA A 191 4.75 6.95 7.89
C ALA A 191 3.91 6.31 6.77
N ALA A 192 3.67 5.01 6.86
CA ALA A 192 2.80 4.28 5.93
C ALA A 192 1.36 4.81 5.92
N LEU A 193 0.83 5.19 7.09
CA LEU A 193 -0.49 5.83 7.22
C LEU A 193 -0.53 7.17 6.47
N LEU A 194 0.48 8.03 6.67
CA LEU A 194 0.59 9.32 5.99
C LEU A 194 0.73 9.16 4.47
N TYR A 195 1.53 8.19 4.04
CA TYR A 195 1.65 7.81 2.64
C TYR A 195 0.29 7.41 2.07
N ASN A 196 -0.40 6.45 2.68
CA ASN A 196 -1.71 5.97 2.19
C ASN A 196 -2.75 7.10 2.11
N GLN A 197 -2.82 7.96 3.14
CA GLN A 197 -3.73 9.11 3.11
C GLN A 197 -3.43 10.03 1.91
N THR A 198 -2.15 10.27 1.64
CA THR A 198 -1.70 11.16 0.57
C THR A 198 -1.84 10.52 -0.80
N GLN A 199 -1.58 9.23 -0.91
CA GLN A 199 -1.84 8.43 -2.11
C GLN A 199 -3.32 8.51 -2.50
N MET A 200 -4.23 8.27 -1.54
CA MET A 200 -5.66 8.35 -1.81
C MET A 200 -6.12 9.75 -2.24
N ARG A 201 -5.55 10.80 -1.65
CA ARG A 201 -5.83 12.18 -2.06
C ARG A 201 -5.29 12.47 -3.47
N GLY A 202 -4.06 12.04 -3.76
CA GLY A 202 -3.44 12.20 -5.07
C GLY A 202 -4.20 11.48 -6.18
N LEU A 203 -4.66 10.26 -5.89
CA LEU A 203 -5.53 9.48 -6.77
C LEU A 203 -6.80 10.26 -7.14
N ARG A 204 -7.50 10.84 -6.17
CA ARG A 204 -8.70 11.67 -6.43
C ARG A 204 -8.40 12.89 -7.30
N VAL A 205 -7.30 13.58 -7.05
CA VAL A 205 -6.88 14.74 -7.85
C VAL A 205 -6.60 14.32 -9.30
N ARG A 206 -5.85 13.23 -9.48
CA ARG A 206 -5.57 12.64 -10.80
C ARG A 206 -6.86 12.25 -11.52
N HIS A 207 -7.79 11.57 -10.84
CA HIS A 207 -9.05 11.15 -11.44
C HIS A 207 -9.93 12.32 -11.83
N ALA A 208 -10.04 13.34 -10.97
CA ALA A 208 -10.80 14.54 -11.30
C ALA A 208 -10.23 15.24 -12.53
N ALA A 209 -8.90 15.38 -12.62
CA ALA A 209 -8.24 15.97 -13.77
C ALA A 209 -8.45 15.18 -15.07
N LEU A 210 -8.34 13.85 -15.00
CA LEU A 210 -8.51 12.97 -16.17
C LEU A 210 -9.97 12.88 -16.63
N ALA A 211 -10.92 12.96 -15.71
CA ALA A 211 -12.36 12.99 -16.01
C ALA A 211 -12.88 14.39 -16.39
N GLY A 212 -12.03 15.42 -16.39
CA GLY A 212 -12.43 16.80 -16.66
C GLY A 212 -13.35 17.40 -15.60
N MET A 213 -13.34 16.87 -14.38
CA MET A 213 -14.16 17.32 -13.26
C MET A 213 -13.44 18.44 -12.46
N PRO A 214 -14.18 19.37 -11.85
CA PRO A 214 -13.59 20.29 -10.88
C PRO A 214 -13.02 19.49 -9.71
N GLY A 215 -11.71 19.61 -9.50
CA GLY A 215 -10.97 18.89 -8.48
C GLY A 215 -10.14 19.83 -7.60
N GLU A 216 -9.58 19.26 -6.54
CA GLU A 216 -8.59 19.97 -5.74
C GLU A 216 -7.35 20.28 -6.61
N THR A 217 -6.79 21.49 -6.48
CA THR A 217 -5.58 21.85 -7.20
C THR A 217 -4.39 21.05 -6.66
N PRO A 218 -3.57 20.42 -7.52
CA PRO A 218 -2.46 19.64 -7.02
C PRO A 218 -1.39 20.48 -6.32
N ALA A 219 -1.36 21.82 -6.55
CA ALA A 219 -0.53 22.75 -5.80
C ALA A 219 -0.89 22.81 -4.29
N GLY A 220 -2.08 22.36 -3.90
CA GLY A 220 -2.45 22.16 -2.50
C GLY A 220 -1.79 20.94 -1.83
N LEU A 221 -1.09 20.10 -2.60
CA LEU A 221 -0.47 18.85 -2.14
C LEU A 221 1.01 18.98 -1.72
N LEU A 222 1.41 20.17 -1.26
CA LEU A 222 2.77 20.48 -0.75
C LEU A 222 3.28 19.58 0.40
N GLY A 223 2.49 18.61 0.86
CA GLY A 223 2.84 17.67 1.93
C GLY A 223 3.60 16.41 1.49
N ILE A 224 3.72 16.10 0.20
CA ILE A 224 4.40 14.86 -0.26
C ILE A 224 5.89 14.88 0.06
N GLU A 225 6.54 16.03 -0.07
CA GLU A 225 7.95 16.16 0.30
C GLU A 225 8.17 15.93 1.80
N SER A 226 7.19 16.24 2.64
CA SER A 226 7.25 15.95 4.07
C SER A 226 7.19 14.45 4.38
N ILE A 227 6.61 13.62 3.51
CA ILE A 227 6.55 12.16 3.71
C ILE A 227 7.92 11.55 3.49
N GLY A 228 8.61 11.91 2.40
CA GLY A 228 9.97 11.45 2.13
C GLY A 228 10.94 11.86 3.25
N HIS A 229 10.88 13.12 3.68
CA HIS A 229 11.70 13.58 4.80
C HIS A 229 11.35 12.88 6.13
N TYR A 230 10.08 12.57 6.36
CA TYR A 230 9.66 11.82 7.54
C TYR A 230 10.17 10.37 7.51
N ASP A 231 10.04 9.69 6.37
CA ASP A 231 10.59 8.34 6.15
C ASP A 231 12.08 8.30 6.48
N ASP A 232 12.88 9.23 5.92
CA ASP A 232 14.31 9.32 6.20
C ASP A 232 14.59 9.56 7.70
N ALA A 233 13.82 10.44 8.34
CA ALA A 233 13.98 10.78 9.75
C ALA A 233 13.71 9.60 10.69
N VAL A 234 12.79 8.70 10.33
CA VAL A 234 12.42 7.52 11.15
C VAL A 234 13.22 6.26 10.81
N GLY A 235 14.20 6.35 9.91
CA GLY A 235 15.10 5.25 9.56
C GLY A 235 14.71 4.49 8.29
N GLY A 236 13.84 5.05 7.47
CA GLY A 236 13.37 4.51 6.19
C GLY A 236 12.06 3.75 6.30
N SER A 237 11.45 3.50 5.13
CA SER A 237 10.22 2.73 4.96
C SER A 237 10.45 1.59 3.98
N ALA A 238 9.66 0.51 4.09
CA ALA A 238 9.72 -0.65 3.21
C ALA A 238 9.49 -0.31 1.73
N ARG A 239 8.88 0.85 1.45
CA ARG A 239 8.36 1.24 0.14
C ARG A 239 8.66 2.71 -0.18
N GLY A 240 9.86 3.16 0.17
CA GLY A 240 10.30 4.54 -0.13
C GLY A 240 10.31 4.85 -1.64
N ASP A 241 10.36 3.82 -2.49
CA ASP A 241 10.26 3.90 -3.95
C ASP A 241 8.87 4.36 -4.45
N LEU A 242 7.82 4.24 -3.63
CA LEU A 242 6.47 4.64 -4.01
C LEU A 242 6.23 6.15 -3.97
N THR A 243 6.93 6.88 -3.10
CA THR A 243 6.76 8.33 -2.94
C THR A 243 7.16 9.11 -4.21
N PRO A 244 8.30 8.80 -4.88
CA PRO A 244 8.64 9.37 -6.18
C PRO A 244 7.58 9.17 -7.26
N LEU A 245 6.94 7.98 -7.33
CA LEU A 245 5.90 7.70 -8.32
C LEU A 245 4.65 8.57 -8.10
N LEU A 246 4.21 8.69 -6.85
CA LEU A 246 3.08 9.55 -6.49
C LEU A 246 3.39 11.02 -6.80
N ARG A 247 4.61 11.48 -6.53
CA ARG A 247 5.07 12.82 -6.90
C ARG A 247 5.00 13.03 -8.40
N ALA A 248 5.47 12.06 -9.19
CA ALA A 248 5.47 12.17 -10.64
C ALA A 248 4.05 12.30 -11.21
N GLN A 249 3.11 11.48 -10.74
CA GLN A 249 1.70 11.57 -11.14
C GLN A 249 1.10 12.96 -10.91
N LEU A 250 1.43 13.60 -9.78
CA LEU A 250 0.90 14.93 -9.47
C LEU A 250 1.58 16.03 -10.28
N LEU A 251 2.89 15.93 -10.53
CA LEU A 251 3.59 16.83 -11.45
C LEU A 251 2.99 16.75 -12.85
N THR A 252 2.63 15.54 -13.32
CA THR A 252 1.91 15.34 -14.59
C THR A 252 0.58 16.08 -14.60
N VAL A 253 -0.19 16.08 -13.50
CA VAL A 253 -1.45 16.83 -13.40
C VAL A 253 -1.21 18.35 -13.34
N GLN A 254 -0.11 18.80 -12.72
CA GLN A 254 0.26 20.22 -12.65
C GLN A 254 0.80 20.78 -13.97
N GLY A 255 1.15 19.92 -14.93
CA GLY A 255 1.76 20.31 -16.19
C GLY A 255 3.28 20.42 -16.15
N ASP A 256 3.93 20.01 -15.05
CA ASP A 256 5.40 19.96 -14.97
C ASP A 256 5.91 18.63 -15.57
N TYR A 257 5.77 18.53 -16.89
CA TYR A 257 6.02 17.31 -17.64
C TYR A 257 7.49 16.88 -17.64
N VAL A 258 8.43 17.82 -17.57
CA VAL A 258 9.88 17.53 -17.58
C VAL A 258 10.29 16.81 -16.29
N HIS A 259 9.89 17.34 -15.13
CA HIS A 259 10.22 16.70 -13.86
C HIS A 259 9.43 15.39 -13.66
N ALA A 260 8.16 15.35 -14.10
CA ALA A 260 7.37 14.12 -14.07
C ALA A 260 8.02 13.00 -14.89
N ALA A 261 8.43 13.27 -16.14
CA ALA A 261 9.09 12.30 -17.00
C ALA A 261 10.39 11.78 -16.37
N THR A 262 11.21 12.68 -15.83
CA THR A 262 12.48 12.31 -15.17
C THR A 262 12.26 11.32 -14.03
N LEU A 263 11.24 11.55 -13.19
CA LEU A 263 10.90 10.64 -12.09
C LEU A 263 10.34 9.32 -12.60
N LEU A 264 9.43 9.34 -13.57
CA LEU A 264 8.84 8.11 -14.12
C LEU A 264 9.90 7.23 -14.79
N GLU A 265 10.77 7.81 -15.62
CA GLU A 265 11.86 7.09 -16.28
C GLU A 265 12.80 6.42 -15.27
N ALA A 266 13.13 7.11 -14.17
CA ALA A 266 14.03 6.59 -13.16
C ALA A 266 13.40 5.46 -12.32
N GLN A 267 12.09 5.49 -12.10
CA GLN A 267 11.43 4.63 -11.11
C GLN A 267 10.68 3.45 -11.74
N LEU A 268 10.12 3.60 -12.95
CA LEU A 268 9.27 2.59 -13.57
C LEU A 268 9.93 1.21 -13.73
N PRO A 269 11.19 1.08 -14.18
CA PRO A 269 11.79 -0.25 -14.37
C PRO A 269 11.83 -1.06 -13.07
N ALA A 270 12.24 -0.43 -11.97
CA ALA A 270 12.30 -1.07 -10.66
C ALA A 270 10.90 -1.32 -10.08
N ALA A 271 9.98 -0.37 -10.24
CA ALA A 271 8.60 -0.49 -9.80
C ALA A 271 7.87 -1.67 -10.46
N MET A 272 8.02 -1.82 -11.78
CA MET A 272 7.44 -2.94 -12.53
C MET A 272 8.04 -4.28 -12.10
N ALA A 273 9.37 -4.34 -11.94
CA ALA A 273 10.05 -5.54 -11.43
C ALA A 273 9.63 -5.92 -10.00
N ALA A 274 9.25 -4.93 -9.18
CA ALA A 274 8.79 -5.11 -7.80
C ALA A 274 7.28 -5.43 -7.68
N GLY A 275 6.61 -5.80 -8.78
CA GLY A 275 5.23 -6.29 -8.75
C GLY A 275 4.14 -5.22 -8.89
N LEU A 276 4.48 -3.99 -9.28
CA LEU A 276 3.49 -2.94 -9.60
C LEU A 276 2.95 -3.00 -11.03
N ALA A 277 2.93 -4.19 -11.65
CA ALA A 277 2.42 -4.39 -13.01
C ALA A 277 1.00 -3.83 -13.19
N ARG A 278 0.14 -3.96 -12.17
CA ARG A 278 -1.25 -3.45 -12.16
C ARG A 278 -1.35 -1.92 -12.35
N LEU A 279 -0.32 -1.17 -11.95
CA LEU A 279 -0.20 0.28 -12.14
C LEU A 279 0.65 0.64 -13.37
N GLY A 280 1.36 -0.35 -13.93
CA GLY A 280 2.36 -0.16 -14.98
C GLY A 280 1.78 0.54 -16.20
N GLY A 281 0.66 0.04 -16.73
CA GLY A 281 0.01 0.62 -17.90
C GLY A 281 -0.33 2.11 -17.72
N SER A 282 -0.99 2.47 -16.60
CA SER A 282 -1.42 3.86 -16.36
C SER A 282 -0.24 4.82 -16.17
N LEU A 283 0.85 4.36 -15.55
CA LEU A 283 2.07 5.14 -15.39
C LEU A 283 2.87 5.27 -16.70
N LEU A 284 2.89 4.23 -17.54
CA LEU A 284 3.47 4.30 -18.89
C LEU A 284 2.72 5.32 -19.76
N ALA A 285 1.39 5.36 -19.65
CA ALA A 285 0.59 6.38 -20.33
C ALA A 285 0.86 7.80 -19.81
N ASP A 286 1.06 7.97 -18.49
CA ASP A 286 1.47 9.27 -17.93
C ASP A 286 2.86 9.69 -18.44
N LEU A 287 3.81 8.77 -18.59
CA LEU A 287 5.13 9.04 -19.19
C LEU A 287 5.01 9.42 -20.68
N ALA A 288 4.19 8.69 -21.44
CA ALA A 288 3.93 8.99 -22.84
C ALA A 288 3.34 10.40 -23.02
N TRP A 289 2.44 10.80 -22.12
CA TRP A 289 1.89 12.15 -22.09
C TRP A 289 2.91 13.23 -21.77
N CYS A 290 3.81 12.96 -20.81
CA CYS A 290 4.89 13.89 -20.52
C CYS A 290 5.77 14.09 -21.77
N TRP A 291 6.19 13.02 -22.43
CA TRP A 291 6.97 13.09 -23.67
C TRP A 291 6.25 13.80 -24.82
N ALA A 292 4.94 13.56 -24.98
CA ALA A 292 4.15 14.24 -26.00
C ALA A 292 4.15 15.76 -25.78
N ASN A 293 4.05 16.22 -24.53
CA ASN A 293 4.06 17.64 -24.19
C ASN A 293 5.46 18.28 -24.23
N THR A 294 6.54 17.50 -24.14
CA THR A 294 7.92 17.99 -24.24
C THR A 294 8.50 17.90 -25.65
N GLY A 295 7.70 17.49 -26.65
CA GLY A 295 8.10 17.42 -28.06
C GLY A 295 8.72 16.09 -28.50
N GLU A 296 8.73 15.07 -27.65
CA GLU A 296 9.27 13.73 -27.91
C GLU A 296 8.22 12.80 -28.55
N ALA A 297 7.60 13.28 -29.65
CA ALA A 297 6.40 12.68 -30.23
C ALA A 297 6.54 11.20 -30.62
N LEU A 298 7.67 10.80 -31.20
CA LEU A 298 7.91 9.40 -31.60
C LEU A 298 8.00 8.47 -30.39
N ARG A 299 8.70 8.90 -29.33
CA ARG A 299 8.82 8.14 -28.08
C ARG A 299 7.47 8.04 -27.39
N ALA A 300 6.74 9.15 -27.31
CA ALA A 300 5.40 9.21 -26.75
C ALA A 300 4.46 8.22 -27.45
N ARG A 301 4.46 8.22 -28.79
CA ARG A 301 3.62 7.34 -29.58
C ARG A 301 3.94 5.86 -29.35
N ALA A 302 5.22 5.49 -29.41
CA ALA A 302 5.65 4.11 -29.18
C ALA A 302 5.25 3.60 -27.78
N LEU A 303 5.40 4.44 -26.75
CA LEU A 303 5.04 4.08 -25.40
C LEU A 303 3.52 4.00 -25.17
N ALA A 304 2.75 4.90 -25.80
CA ALA A 304 1.30 4.84 -25.78
C ALA A 304 0.77 3.56 -26.44
N ASP A 305 1.35 3.16 -27.58
CA ASP A 305 1.00 1.91 -28.26
C ASP A 305 1.35 0.70 -27.39
N GLN A 306 2.51 0.70 -26.72
CA GLN A 306 2.87 -0.34 -25.76
C GLN A 306 1.85 -0.46 -24.63
N ALA A 307 1.53 0.65 -23.95
CA ALA A 307 0.56 0.66 -22.86
C ALA A 307 -0.85 0.21 -23.32
N ALA A 308 -1.25 0.59 -24.54
CA ALA A 308 -2.52 0.17 -25.13
C ALA A 308 -2.57 -1.33 -25.49
N ILE A 309 -1.42 -1.95 -25.78
CA ILE A 309 -1.31 -3.40 -26.03
C ILE A 309 -1.31 -4.15 -24.70
N GLU A 310 -0.53 -3.70 -23.72
CA GLU A 310 -0.40 -4.36 -22.42
C GLU A 310 -1.77 -4.51 -21.73
N VAL A 311 -2.59 -3.46 -21.74
CA VAL A 311 -3.94 -3.50 -21.15
C VAL A 311 -4.90 -4.46 -21.87
N GLN A 312 -4.67 -4.76 -23.16
CA GLN A 312 -5.48 -5.75 -23.89
C GLN A 312 -4.99 -7.19 -23.65
N ALA A 313 -3.70 -7.34 -23.33
CA ALA A 313 -3.08 -8.63 -23.07
C ALA A 313 -3.28 -9.08 -21.61
N GLU A 314 -3.43 -8.15 -20.68
CA GLU A 314 -3.81 -8.44 -19.31
C GLU A 314 -5.25 -8.94 -19.24
N GLU A 315 -5.48 -10.02 -18.47
CA GLU A 315 -6.84 -10.38 -18.07
C GLU A 315 -7.45 -9.20 -17.31
N GLU A 316 -8.71 -8.87 -17.61
CA GLU A 316 -9.42 -7.72 -17.02
C GLU A 316 -9.44 -7.75 -15.48
N SER A 317 -9.17 -8.90 -14.85
CA SER A 317 -9.03 -9.06 -13.39
C SER A 317 -7.72 -8.51 -12.80
N CYS A 318 -6.71 -8.18 -13.62
CA CYS A 318 -5.40 -7.76 -13.13
C CYS A 318 -5.30 -6.24 -12.90
N CYS A 319 -6.03 -5.42 -13.65
CA CYS A 319 -6.00 -3.96 -13.52
C CYS A 319 -7.19 -3.47 -12.68
N ASP A 320 -6.94 -2.52 -11.79
CA ASP A 320 -8.04 -1.89 -11.06
C ASP A 320 -8.90 -1.05 -12.00
N THR A 321 -10.21 -1.04 -11.79
CA THR A 321 -11.14 -0.35 -12.69
C THR A 321 -10.87 1.14 -12.78
N ASP A 322 -10.41 1.75 -11.67
CA ASP A 322 -10.04 3.16 -11.61
C ASP A 322 -8.73 3.47 -12.35
N GLU A 323 -7.73 2.59 -12.22
CA GLU A 323 -6.48 2.68 -12.98
C GLU A 323 -6.67 2.44 -14.47
N LEU A 324 -7.57 1.53 -14.85
CA LEU A 324 -7.96 1.28 -16.23
C LEU A 324 -8.62 2.53 -16.85
N ALA A 325 -9.49 3.20 -16.08
CA ALA A 325 -10.12 4.43 -16.53
C ALA A 325 -9.10 5.56 -16.69
N ALA A 326 -8.16 5.69 -15.75
CA ALA A 326 -7.06 6.65 -15.83
C ALA A 326 -6.15 6.40 -17.04
N LEU A 327 -5.81 5.13 -17.30
CA LEU A 327 -5.02 4.70 -18.45
C LEU A 327 -5.68 5.10 -19.77
N HIS A 328 -6.92 4.69 -20.00
CA HIS A 328 -7.63 5.01 -21.24
C HIS A 328 -7.83 6.51 -21.43
N ALA A 329 -8.16 7.24 -20.36
CA ALA A 329 -8.30 8.70 -20.41
C ALA A 329 -6.98 9.36 -20.81
N ARG A 330 -5.87 8.87 -20.27
CA ARG A 330 -4.54 9.41 -20.60
C ARG A 330 -4.12 9.08 -22.03
N LEU A 331 -4.33 7.85 -22.49
CA LEU A 331 -4.07 7.46 -23.88
C LEU A 331 -4.86 8.31 -24.87
N ALA A 332 -6.14 8.58 -24.57
CA ALA A 332 -6.97 9.46 -25.40
C ALA A 332 -6.36 10.87 -25.55
N GLN A 333 -5.83 11.43 -24.47
CA GLN A 333 -5.13 12.71 -24.49
C GLN A 333 -3.83 12.66 -25.30
N VAL A 334 -3.02 11.62 -25.12
CA VAL A 334 -1.77 11.42 -25.89
C VAL A 334 -2.07 11.36 -27.38
N TYR A 335 -2.97 10.48 -27.81
CA TYR A 335 -3.33 10.35 -29.22
C TYR A 335 -3.96 11.63 -29.78
N ALA A 336 -4.75 12.37 -29.01
CA ALA A 336 -5.28 13.66 -29.44
C ALA A 336 -4.17 14.68 -29.70
N LEU A 337 -3.20 14.78 -28.78
CA LEU A 337 -2.06 15.70 -28.92
C LEU A 337 -1.18 15.35 -30.13
N LEU A 338 -1.08 14.06 -30.44
CA LEU A 338 -0.37 13.53 -31.61
C LEU A 338 -1.19 13.57 -32.91
N ARG A 339 -2.43 14.07 -32.90
CA ARG A 339 -3.35 14.15 -34.04
C ARG A 339 -3.79 12.78 -34.59
N GLU A 340 -3.93 11.79 -33.72
CA GLU A 340 -4.39 10.45 -34.05
C GLU A 340 -5.86 10.26 -33.64
N ASP A 341 -6.73 10.98 -34.32
CA ASP A 341 -8.13 11.18 -33.92
C ASP A 341 -8.91 9.87 -33.72
N ALA A 342 -8.70 8.87 -34.59
CA ALA A 342 -9.38 7.58 -34.47
C ALA A 342 -8.96 6.78 -33.23
N LEU A 343 -7.67 6.81 -32.89
CA LEU A 343 -7.16 6.15 -31.69
C LEU A 343 -7.57 6.91 -30.43
N SER A 344 -7.52 8.24 -30.49
CA SER A 344 -8.01 9.10 -29.42
C SER A 344 -9.47 8.83 -29.09
N ALA A 345 -10.35 8.79 -30.10
CA ALA A 345 -11.78 8.50 -29.93
C ALA A 345 -12.02 7.11 -29.31
N ARG A 346 -11.34 6.08 -29.82
CA ARG A 346 -11.46 4.72 -29.27
C ARG A 346 -11.07 4.65 -27.80
N GLN A 347 -10.00 5.32 -27.41
CA GLN A 347 -9.55 5.35 -26.02
C GLN A 347 -10.48 6.21 -25.14
N ALA A 348 -11.06 7.29 -25.67
CA ALA A 348 -12.05 8.10 -24.96
C ALA A 348 -13.34 7.31 -24.66
N ASP A 349 -13.81 6.50 -25.62
CA ASP A 349 -14.96 5.61 -25.42
C ASP A 349 -14.66 4.55 -24.34
N ALA A 350 -13.47 3.93 -24.40
CA ALA A 350 -13.02 2.98 -23.38
C ALA A 350 -12.89 3.62 -21.99
N ALA A 351 -12.36 4.85 -21.91
CA ALA A 351 -12.27 5.62 -20.67
C ALA A 351 -13.66 5.90 -20.07
N THR A 352 -14.62 6.29 -20.92
CA THR A 352 -16.00 6.56 -20.48
C THR A 352 -16.65 5.30 -19.89
N ALA A 353 -16.49 4.14 -20.55
CA ALA A 353 -16.97 2.88 -20.04
C ALA A 353 -16.29 2.49 -18.71
N ALA A 354 -14.98 2.66 -18.60
CA ALA A 354 -14.22 2.36 -17.40
C ALA A 354 -14.61 3.28 -16.23
N TRP A 355 -14.77 4.58 -16.44
CA TRP A 355 -15.26 5.52 -15.42
C TRP A 355 -16.66 5.17 -14.93
N ALA A 356 -17.55 4.73 -15.82
CA ALA A 356 -18.88 4.29 -15.41
C ALA A 356 -18.83 3.06 -14.49
N ARG A 357 -17.93 2.11 -14.77
CA ARG A 357 -17.70 0.94 -13.92
C ARG A 357 -17.08 1.30 -12.57
N ASP A 358 -16.07 2.15 -12.55
CA ASP A 358 -15.45 2.67 -11.32
C ASP A 358 -16.50 3.39 -10.44
N ALA A 359 -17.34 4.24 -11.04
CA ALA A 359 -18.41 4.91 -10.31
C ALA A 359 -19.44 3.91 -9.73
N ALA A 360 -19.75 2.82 -10.44
CA ALA A 360 -20.61 1.76 -9.94
C ALA A 360 -19.96 0.99 -8.78
N GLN A 361 -18.68 0.62 -8.91
CA GLN A 361 -17.91 -0.06 -7.87
C GLN A 361 -17.83 0.78 -6.59
N ARG A 362 -17.57 2.09 -6.71
CA ARG A 362 -17.53 2.99 -5.55
C ARG A 362 -18.87 3.05 -4.81
N ARG A 363 -20.00 3.11 -5.54
CA ARG A 363 -21.34 3.07 -4.92
C ARG A 363 -21.58 1.76 -4.20
N ASP A 364 -21.24 0.63 -4.81
CA ASP A 364 -21.32 -0.70 -4.19
C ASP A 364 -20.48 -0.75 -2.90
N TRP A 365 -19.25 -0.26 -2.92
CA TRP A 365 -18.40 -0.21 -1.73
C TRP A 365 -19.02 0.61 -0.60
N VAL A 366 -19.59 1.78 -0.90
CA VAL A 366 -20.30 2.60 0.11
C VAL A 366 -21.46 1.83 0.73
N GLU A 367 -22.30 1.21 -0.10
CA GLU A 367 -23.45 0.44 0.36
C GLU A 367 -23.01 -0.72 1.26
N ARG A 368 -22.03 -1.49 0.80
CA ARG A 368 -21.55 -2.69 1.50
C ARG A 368 -20.81 -2.38 2.80
N LEU A 369 -19.95 -1.36 2.81
CA LEU A 369 -19.27 -0.91 4.04
C LEU A 369 -20.29 -0.38 5.06
N THR A 370 -21.32 0.33 4.61
CA THR A 370 -22.40 0.82 5.46
C THR A 370 -23.22 -0.33 6.03
N ALA A 371 -23.66 -1.28 5.18
CA ALA A 371 -24.42 -2.45 5.60
C ALA A 371 -23.64 -3.35 6.57
N ALA A 372 -22.31 -3.36 6.47
CA ALA A 372 -21.42 -4.07 7.39
C ALA A 372 -21.23 -3.36 8.75
N GLY A 373 -21.76 -2.14 8.94
CA GLY A 373 -21.58 -1.35 10.16
C GLY A 373 -20.20 -0.71 10.28
N LEU A 374 -19.51 -0.48 9.15
CA LEU A 374 -18.13 0.02 9.10
C LEU A 374 -18.05 1.52 8.72
N SER A 375 -19.15 2.27 8.88
CA SER A 375 -19.21 3.70 8.56
C SER A 375 -18.39 4.59 9.49
N SER A 376 -18.11 4.14 10.71
CA SER A 376 -17.34 4.90 11.70
C SER A 376 -16.49 3.97 12.58
N PRO A 377 -15.34 4.43 13.08
CA PRO A 377 -14.54 3.67 14.03
C PRO A 377 -15.30 3.35 15.32
N PRO A 378 -14.89 2.31 16.06
CA PRO A 378 -15.37 2.06 17.42
C PRO A 378 -15.17 3.29 18.32
N ARG A 379 -16.08 3.49 19.27
CA ARG A 379 -16.01 4.59 20.24
C ARG A 379 -15.05 4.30 21.39
#